data_AF-A0A4R3I9W7-F1
#
_entry.id   AF-A0A4R3I9W7-F1
#
_cell.length_a   1.000
_cell.length_b   1.000
_cell.length_c   1.000
_cell.angle_alpha   90.00
_cell.angle_beta   90.00
_cell.angle_gamma   90.00
#
_symmetry.space_group_name_H-M   'P 1'
#
loop_
_entity.id
_entity.type
_entity.pdbx_description
1 polymer ?
#
loop_
_entity_poly.entity_id
_entity_poly.type
_entity_poly.pdbx_seq_one_letter_code
_entity_poly.pdbx_strand_id
1 'polypeptide(L)'
;MQTLEIYGYLGSILVAVSLMMSNIVWLRWINLVGASVFSSYGILIGAWPVAMLNGFIVLIDIYHLHYIYFRAPKLKKTTHMHASDPYIVDILSLKWPALKKMAGDAKVKITFEGSEPKSYEVIS
;
A
#
# COMPACT_ATOMS: atom_id res chain seq x y z
N MET A 1 -29.18 16.74 26.36
CA MET A 1 -29.25 16.30 24.95
C MET A 1 -28.02 16.67 24.12
N GLN A 2 -26.84 16.95 24.71
CA GLN A 2 -25.66 17.36 23.90
C GLN A 2 -24.62 16.24 23.70
N THR A 3 -24.55 15.27 24.61
CA THR A 3 -23.50 14.25 24.58
C THR A 3 -23.64 13.29 23.39
N LEU A 4 -24.86 12.87 23.04
CA LEU A 4 -25.12 11.93 21.94
C LEU A 4 -24.76 12.52 20.56
N GLU A 5 -25.05 13.79 20.33
CA GLU A 5 -24.73 14.47 19.06
C GLU A 5 -23.22 14.63 18.89
N ILE A 6 -22.49 14.93 19.96
CA ILE A 6 -21.02 15.02 19.95
C ILE A 6 -20.39 13.67 19.59
N TYR A 7 -20.91 12.56 20.13
CA TYR A 7 -20.47 11.22 19.74
C TYR A 7 -20.77 10.90 18.27
N GLY A 8 -21.93 11.33 17.75
CA GLY A 8 -22.29 11.16 16.35
C GLY A 8 -21.38 11.95 15.38
N TYR A 9 -21.04 13.19 15.73
CA TYR A 9 -20.10 14.00 14.95
C TYR A 9 -18.68 13.46 15.02
N LEU A 10 -18.21 13.06 16.21
CA LEU A 10 -16.90 12.42 16.37
C LEU A 10 -16.81 11.13 15.55
N GLY A 11 -17.83 10.27 15.60
CA GLY A 11 -17.88 9.05 14.80
C GLY A 11 -17.86 9.32 13.29
N SER A 12 -18.60 10.33 12.82
CA SER A 12 -18.64 10.71 11.40
C SER A 12 -17.29 11.22 10.90
N ILE A 13 -16.59 12.05 11.70
CA ILE A 13 -15.25 12.54 11.37
C ILE A 13 -14.26 11.38 11.31
N LEU A 14 -14.34 10.43 12.24
CA LEU A 14 -13.48 9.24 12.28
C LEU A 14 -13.65 8.37 11.02
N VAL A 15 -14.89 8.16 10.58
CA VAL A 15 -15.21 7.45 9.33
C VAL A 15 -14.70 8.23 8.11
N ALA A 16 -14.90 9.54 8.06
CA ALA A 16 -14.41 10.37 6.96
C ALA A 16 -12.88 10.34 6.83
N VAL A 17 -12.16 10.44 7.96
CA VAL A 17 -10.69 10.34 7.99
C VAL A 17 -10.21 8.95 7.57
N SER A 18 -10.92 7.89 7.99
CA SER A 18 -10.63 6.51 7.57
C SER A 18 -10.71 6.34 6.04
N LEU A 19 -11.72 6.94 5.40
CA LEU A 19 -11.90 6.90 3.94
C LEU A 19 -10.89 7.77 3.19
N MET A 20 -10.38 8.84 3.79
CA MET A 20 -9.42 9.75 3.16
C MET A 20 -7.98 9.24 3.17
N MET A 21 -7.65 8.19 3.93
CA MET A 21 -6.29 7.66 3.99
C MET A 21 -5.94 6.77 2.78
N SER A 22 -5.10 7.30 1.89
CA SER A 22 -4.54 6.58 0.74
C SER A 22 -3.44 5.57 1.13
N ASN A 23 -2.76 5.78 2.25
CA ASN A 23 -1.70 4.89 2.72
C ASN A 23 -2.21 3.91 3.79
N ILE A 24 -2.53 2.70 3.35
CA ILE A 24 -3.08 1.61 4.19
C ILE A 24 -2.16 1.23 5.36
N VAL A 25 -0.85 1.48 5.25
CA VAL A 25 0.12 1.19 6.32
C VAL A 25 0.02 2.22 7.43
N TRP A 26 -0.09 3.50 7.08
CA TRP A 26 -0.19 4.59 8.04
C TRP A 26 -1.50 4.54 8.84
N LEU A 27 -2.60 4.16 8.19
CA LEU A 27 -3.89 3.95 8.86
C LEU A 27 -3.79 2.90 9.96
N ARG A 28 -3.12 1.77 9.67
CA ARG A 28 -2.95 0.68 10.63
C ARG A 28 -2.07 1.06 11.81
N TRP A 29 -1.05 1.88 11.61
CA TRP A 29 -0.24 2.39 12.72
C TRP A 29 -1.05 3.28 13.67
N ILE A 30 -1.88 4.18 13.14
CA ILE A 30 -2.72 5.05 13.97
C ILE A 30 -3.77 4.22 14.70
N ASN A 31 -4.39 3.25 14.02
CA ASN A 31 -5.38 2.36 14.60
C ASN A 31 -4.77 1.45 15.68
N LEU A 32 -3.55 0.97 15.49
CA LEU A 32 -2.78 0.21 16.47
C LEU A 32 -2.51 1.03 17.73
N VAL A 33 -2.05 2.29 17.58
CA VAL A 33 -1.80 3.17 18.74
C VAL A 33 -3.11 3.48 19.46
N GLY A 34 -4.15 3.87 18.72
CA GLY A 34 -5.48 4.16 19.27
C GLY A 34 -6.07 2.98 20.03
N ALA A 35 -6.08 1.80 19.41
CA ALA A 35 -6.58 0.57 20.02
C ALA A 35 -5.71 0.13 21.22
N SER A 36 -4.39 0.32 21.19
CA SER A 36 -3.53 0.01 22.34
C SER A 36 -3.87 0.90 23.54
N VAL A 37 -4.08 2.20 23.30
CA VAL A 37 -4.50 3.15 24.34
C VAL A 37 -5.89 2.80 24.87
N PHE A 38 -6.87 2.56 24.00
CA PHE A 38 -8.22 2.19 24.43
C PHE A 38 -8.29 0.83 25.13
N SER A 39 -7.48 -0.13 24.71
CA SER A 39 -7.40 -1.44 25.35
C SER A 39 -6.82 -1.30 26.77
N SER A 40 -5.70 -0.59 26.91
CA SER A 40 -5.10 -0.32 28.22
C SER A 40 -6.06 0.45 29.14
N TYR A 41 -6.69 1.50 28.63
CA TYR A 41 -7.73 2.25 29.35
C TYR A 41 -8.89 1.35 29.80
N GLY A 42 -9.39 0.48 28.92
CA GLY A 42 -10.45 -0.48 29.25
C GLY A 42 -10.08 -1.43 30.38
N ILE A 43 -8.82 -1.88 30.44
CA ILE A 43 -8.30 -2.71 31.54
C ILE A 43 -8.28 -1.90 32.84
N LEU A 44 -7.79 -0.65 32.80
CA LEU A 44 -7.71 0.22 33.98
C LEU A 44 -9.07 0.48 34.64
N ILE A 45 -10.13 0.65 33.83
CA ILE A 45 -11.48 0.91 34.34
C ILE A 45 -12.33 -0.36 34.54
N GLY A 46 -11.76 -1.55 34.31
CA GLY A 46 -12.49 -2.82 34.38
C GLY A 46 -13.54 -3.01 33.28
N ALA A 47 -13.49 -2.22 32.21
CA ALA A 47 -14.36 -2.34 31.05
C ALA A 47 -13.85 -3.44 30.11
N TRP A 48 -14.10 -4.69 30.50
CA TRP A 48 -13.72 -5.89 29.74
C TRP A 48 -14.12 -5.88 28.25
N PRO A 49 -15.33 -5.42 27.85
CA PRO A 49 -15.71 -5.36 26.44
C PRO A 49 -14.81 -4.42 25.62
N VAL A 50 -14.44 -3.26 26.19
CA VAL A 50 -13.58 -2.26 25.54
C VAL A 50 -12.16 -2.79 25.44
N ALA A 51 -11.65 -3.37 26.53
CA ALA A 51 -10.33 -3.97 26.59
C ALA A 51 -10.15 -5.08 25.54
N MET A 52 -11.12 -6.00 25.48
CA MET A 52 -11.10 -7.16 24.59
C MET A 52 -11.21 -6.76 23.11
N LEU A 53 -12.17 -5.89 22.78
CA LEU A 53 -12.38 -5.46 21.40
C LEU A 53 -11.17 -4.72 20.84
N ASN A 54 -10.63 -3.77 21.60
CA ASN A 54 -9.44 -3.02 21.19
C ASN A 54 -8.17 -3.87 21.22
N GLY A 55 -8.05 -4.82 22.15
CA GLY A 55 -6.95 -5.80 22.15
C GLY A 55 -6.96 -6.68 20.90
N PHE A 56 -8.13 -7.11 20.44
CA PHE A 56 -8.27 -7.86 19.19
C PHE A 56 -7.87 -7.03 17.96
N ILE A 57 -8.24 -5.74 17.93
CA ILE A 57 -7.83 -4.82 16.87
C ILE A 57 -6.30 -4.70 16.82
N VAL A 58 -5.63 -4.55 17.97
CA VAL A 58 -4.16 -4.51 18.05
C VAL A 58 -3.55 -5.77 17.42
N LEU A 59 -4.08 -6.97 17.73
CA LEU A 59 -3.58 -8.22 17.14
C LEU A 59 -3.74 -8.27 15.62
N ILE A 60 -4.91 -7.85 15.10
CA ILE A 60 -5.17 -7.79 13.65
C ILE A 60 -4.22 -6.81 12.95
N ASP A 61 -4.02 -5.64 13.54
CA ASP A 61 -3.17 -4.61 12.95
C ASP A 61 -1.70 -5.03 12.94
N ILE A 62 -1.20 -5.68 14.01
CA ILE A 62 0.14 -6.29 14.02
C ILE A 62 0.28 -7.33 12.92
N TYR A 63 -0.69 -8.25 12.79
CA TYR A 63 -0.66 -9.29 11.76
C TYR A 63 -0.60 -8.70 10.34
N HIS A 64 -1.43 -7.70 10.05
CA HIS A 64 -1.42 -7.06 8.74
C HIS A 64 -0.15 -6.27 8.49
N LEU A 65 0.35 -5.58 9.51
CA LEU A 65 1.59 -4.82 9.39
C LEU A 65 2.76 -5.76 9.09
N HIS A 66 2.85 -6.88 9.81
CA HIS A 66 3.76 -7.96 9.51
C HIS A 66 3.55 -8.48 8.09
N TYR A 67 2.34 -8.84 7.69
CA TYR A 67 2.07 -9.33 6.33
C TYR A 67 2.52 -8.34 5.24
N ILE A 68 2.34 -7.03 5.44
CA ILE A 68 2.75 -6.01 4.47
C ILE A 68 4.26 -5.88 4.40
N TYR A 69 4.96 -5.83 5.54
CA TYR A 69 6.42 -5.70 5.57
C TYR A 69 7.14 -6.98 5.14
N PHE A 70 6.56 -8.15 5.43
CA PHE A 70 7.11 -9.45 5.06
C PHE A 70 6.59 -9.95 3.71
N ARG A 71 5.79 -9.15 2.99
CA ARG A 71 5.39 -9.47 1.62
C ARG A 71 6.66 -9.51 0.78
N ALA A 72 6.94 -10.68 0.20
CA ALA A 72 8.13 -10.87 -0.63
C ALA A 72 8.24 -9.72 -1.65
N PRO A 73 9.43 -9.10 -1.81
CA PRO A 73 9.61 -8.05 -2.79
C PRO A 73 9.15 -8.58 -4.15
N LYS A 74 8.33 -7.78 -4.85
CA LYS A 74 7.89 -8.10 -6.22
C LYS A 74 9.13 -8.55 -6.99
N LEU A 75 9.14 -9.82 -7.43
CA LEU A 75 10.32 -10.42 -8.05
C LEU A 75 10.77 -9.54 -9.21
N LYS A 76 12.03 -9.08 -9.14
CA LYS A 76 12.63 -8.34 -10.24
C LYS A 76 12.97 -9.35 -11.32
N LYS A 77 12.25 -9.32 -12.42
CA LYS A 77 12.51 -10.17 -13.59
C LYS A 77 13.03 -9.30 -14.71
N THR A 78 14.16 -9.68 -15.28
CA THR A 78 14.73 -9.02 -16.46
C THR A 78 14.41 -9.83 -17.70
N THR A 79 13.95 -9.14 -18.74
CA THR A 79 13.71 -9.76 -20.05
C THR A 79 14.41 -8.95 -21.12
N HIS A 80 15.07 -9.64 -22.05
CA HIS A 80 15.71 -9.02 -23.20
C HIS A 80 14.69 -8.99 -24.34
N MET A 81 14.36 -7.79 -24.80
CA MET A 81 13.46 -7.55 -25.92
C MET A 81 14.17 -6.71 -26.98
N HIS A 82 13.69 -6.80 -28.21
CA HIS A 82 14.23 -6.01 -29.30
C HIS A 82 13.51 -4.66 -29.38
N ALA A 83 14.21 -3.58 -29.74
CA ALA A 83 13.59 -2.26 -29.85
C ALA A 83 12.44 -2.20 -30.88
N SER A 84 12.41 -3.12 -31.85
CA SER A 84 11.33 -3.25 -32.83
C SER A 84 10.14 -4.12 -32.37
N ASP A 85 10.17 -4.69 -31.16
CA ASP A 85 9.08 -5.51 -30.65
C ASP A 85 7.78 -4.68 -30.53
N PRO A 86 6.62 -5.16 -31.04
CA PRO A 86 5.33 -4.48 -30.93
C PRO A 86 5.00 -4.02 -29.51
N TYR A 87 5.39 -4.81 -28.49
CA TYR A 87 5.16 -4.42 -27.09
C TYR A 87 5.93 -3.16 -26.68
N ILE A 88 7.15 -2.97 -27.20
CA ILE A 88 7.95 -1.76 -26.94
C ILE A 88 7.36 -0.56 -27.66
N VAL A 89 7.02 -0.73 -28.94
CA VAL A 89 6.59 0.36 -29.82
C VAL A 89 5.19 0.86 -29.45
N ASP A 90 4.26 -0.03 -29.11
CA ASP A 90 2.86 0.33 -28.90
C ASP A 90 2.52 0.64 -27.44
N ILE A 91 3.11 -0.10 -26.48
CA ILE A 91 2.74 -0.01 -25.06
C ILE A 91 3.78 0.75 -24.25
N LEU A 92 5.06 0.38 -24.33
CA LEU A 92 6.09 0.99 -23.50
C LEU A 92 6.46 2.42 -23.95
N SER A 93 6.28 2.74 -25.23
CA SER A 93 6.49 4.09 -25.77
C SER A 93 5.55 5.13 -25.16
N LEU A 94 4.35 4.72 -24.71
CA LEU A 94 3.39 5.60 -24.01
C LEU A 94 3.95 6.09 -22.68
N LYS A 95 4.70 5.24 -21.97
CA LYS A 95 5.34 5.57 -20.69
C LYS A 95 6.71 6.22 -20.90
N TRP A 96 7.47 5.76 -21.90
CA TRP A 96 8.82 6.24 -22.20
C TRP A 96 8.98 6.52 -23.70
N PRO A 97 8.69 7.76 -24.15
CA PRO A 97 8.72 8.10 -25.58
C PRO A 97 10.11 8.03 -26.22
N ALA A 98 11.17 7.98 -25.40
CA ALA A 98 12.54 7.76 -25.87
C ALA A 98 12.74 6.41 -26.56
N LEU A 99 11.94 5.38 -26.22
CA LEU A 99 12.00 4.05 -26.84
C LEU A 99 11.66 4.08 -28.34
N LYS A 100 10.79 5.01 -28.76
CA LYS A 100 10.41 5.17 -30.18
C LYS A 100 11.55 5.69 -31.05
N LYS A 101 12.56 6.35 -30.45
CA LYS A 101 13.72 6.90 -31.16
C LYS A 101 14.88 5.91 -31.25
N MET A 102 14.78 4.75 -30.61
CA MET A 102 15.84 3.74 -30.64
C MET A 102 15.77 2.96 -31.95
N ALA A 103 16.92 2.82 -32.62
CA ALA A 103 17.02 2.12 -33.89
C ALA A 103 16.61 0.65 -33.72
N GLY A 104 15.90 0.12 -34.72
CA GLY A 104 15.17 -1.14 -34.64
C GLY A 104 15.99 -2.36 -34.20
N ASP A 105 17.32 -2.33 -34.35
CA ASP A 105 18.24 -3.43 -33.99
C ASP A 105 18.82 -3.38 -32.55
N ALA A 106 18.47 -2.34 -31.78
CA ALA A 106 18.97 -2.21 -30.42
C ALA A 106 18.29 -3.22 -29.48
N LYS A 107 19.07 -3.96 -28.69
CA LYS A 107 18.52 -4.83 -27.64
C LYS A 107 18.21 -4.00 -26.41
N VAL A 108 16.99 -4.09 -25.91
CA VAL A 108 16.54 -3.38 -24.71
C VAL A 108 16.27 -4.42 -23.62
N LYS A 109 16.99 -4.32 -22.51
CA LYS A 109 16.68 -5.07 -21.29
C LYS A 109 15.63 -4.28 -20.53
N ILE A 110 14.48 -4.89 -20.27
CA ILE A 110 13.44 -4.30 -19.44
C ILE A 110 13.42 -5.02 -18.10
N THR A 111 13.48 -4.25 -17.02
CA THR A 111 13.34 -4.77 -15.66
C THR A 111 11.89 -4.60 -15.21
N PHE A 112 11.25 -5.74 -14.98
CA PHE A 112 9.90 -5.83 -14.45
C PHE A 112 9.96 -6.04 -12.95
N GLU A 113 9.08 -5.37 -12.22
CA GLU A 113 8.84 -5.62 -10.80
C GLU A 113 7.42 -6.18 -10.68
N GLY A 114 7.31 -7.52 -10.64
CA GLY A 114 6.03 -8.20 -10.88
C GLY A 114 5.63 -8.14 -12.36
N SER A 115 4.43 -7.64 -12.67
CA SER A 115 3.94 -7.43 -14.05
C SER A 115 4.20 -6.01 -14.59
N GLU A 116 4.72 -5.11 -13.76
CA GLU A 116 4.90 -3.70 -14.12
C GLU A 116 6.34 -3.43 -14.60
N PRO A 117 6.53 -2.81 -15.78
CA PRO A 117 7.84 -2.39 -16.25
C PRO A 117 8.32 -1.16 -15.44
N LYS A 118 9.47 -1.28 -14.76
CA LYS A 118 10.02 -0.20 -13.92
C LYS A 118 11.24 0.50 -14.49
N SER A 119 12.10 -0.20 -15.23
CA SER A 119 13.25 0.42 -15.89
C SER A 119 13.59 -0.28 -17.20
N TYR A 120 14.33 0.43 -18.05
CA TYR A 120 14.92 -0.11 -19.28
C TYR A 120 16.41 0.24 -19.35
N GLU A 121 17.19 -0.67 -19.90
CA GLU A 121 18.61 -0.49 -20.21
C GLU A 121 18.81 -0.87 -21.68
N VAL A 122 19.51 -0.02 -22.43
CA VAL A 122 19.89 -0.36 -23.81
C VAL A 122 21.18 -1.17 -23.75
N ILE A 123 21.13 -2.38 -24.27
CA ILE A 123 22.31 -3.21 -24.50
C ILE A 123 22.64 -3.06 -25.99
N SER A 124 23.75 -2.37 -26.27
CA SER A 124 24.30 -2.32 -27.62
C SER A 124 24.93 -3.64 -28.03
#